data_AF-A0A9E3RU61-F1
#
_entry.id   AF-A0A9E3RU61-F1
#
_cell.length_a   1.000
_cell.length_b   1.000
_cell.length_c   1.000
_cell.angle_alpha   90.00
_cell.angle_beta   90.00
_cell.angle_gamma   90.00
#
_symmetry.space_group_name_H-M   'P 1'
#
loop_
_entity.id
_entity.type
_entity.pdbx_description
1 polymer ?
#
loop_
_entity_poly.entity_id
_entity_poly.type
_entity_poly.pdbx_seq_one_letter_code
_entity_poly.pdbx_strand_id
1 'polypeptide(L)'
;MPNAVDLIEPALCLAKELLVDVEKGEAKASAVLRSVRACVELFRPPQYTEYGLGRLVDSVCRASAREPYASLQTEGRICVGDISQLQILAQGLVRSAVLEAESELVWSLELDGDVSYIQLTIDGPGRFSDVTDFGFGISLPFSTIEELWTIATRGGRIDRSHAAFSLRLKGIRVVPENQKALAAWTGCVGEAEKMLRLVDAGESGIPREQAIRQVVESVSLALAQVDAARKGPEPSDLRALIDDAMTSSSDELTEAGIVQEMTVSDNLPPVAVRRNHIAATLSHAVHYALSAMKHGGTFTVLADYRTNERTVEVVVDLAGKMIPVEHSPYLASIRRAIKELHAGRFETAGDEHGLTIQLEIPDAVGRALDEWIPGFERFSDRSKQMLRLLKSGGPTPPEEFILAGVLEEELERWLLPAMSVAPATTLAHELSSEPRPLAGSVADRRAKALAQIARGRPKKEVCQPAYAAEILWAFRIDERHRKALHADRLSESVLQSLCEELLKPQIDYTLALRMVAQALA
;
A
#
# COMPACT_ATOMS: atom_id res chain seq x y z
N MET A 1 -19.28 2.13 3.45
CA MET A 1 -18.53 3.14 4.23
C MET A 1 -17.06 2.97 3.95
N PRO A 2 -16.29 4.04 3.73
CA PRO A 2 -14.83 3.96 3.67
C PRO A 2 -14.31 3.25 4.92
N ASN A 3 -13.22 2.50 4.79
CA ASN A 3 -12.55 1.90 5.92
C ASN A 3 -12.08 3.04 6.84
N ALA A 4 -12.72 3.18 8.00
CA ALA A 4 -12.55 4.35 8.86
C ALA A 4 -11.08 4.56 9.30
N VAL A 5 -10.30 3.48 9.33
CA VAL A 5 -8.86 3.49 9.61
C VAL A 5 -8.07 4.25 8.54
N ASP A 6 -8.44 4.08 7.27
CA ASP A 6 -7.78 4.73 6.13
C ASP A 6 -8.04 6.25 6.11
N LEU A 7 -9.11 6.72 6.78
CA LEU A 7 -9.40 8.15 6.92
C LEU A 7 -8.42 8.88 7.86
N ILE A 8 -7.98 8.22 8.94
CA ILE A 8 -7.18 8.87 9.99
C ILE A 8 -5.67 8.66 9.85
N GLU A 9 -5.26 7.61 9.15
CA GLU A 9 -3.84 7.23 9.02
C GLU A 9 -2.97 8.34 8.41
N PRO A 10 -3.38 9.03 7.32
CA PRO A 10 -2.57 10.11 6.74
C PRO A 10 -2.35 11.28 7.70
N ALA A 11 -3.40 11.65 8.43
CA ALA A 11 -3.32 12.73 9.42
C ALA A 11 -2.44 12.32 10.62
N LEU A 12 -2.51 11.07 11.10
CA LEU A 12 -1.61 10.57 12.14
C LEU A 12 -0.14 10.59 11.69
N CYS A 13 0.14 10.21 10.44
CA CYS A 13 1.48 10.30 9.87
C CYS A 13 2.00 11.74 9.85
N LEU A 14 1.17 12.69 9.40
CA LEU A 14 1.52 14.11 9.40
C LEU A 14 1.78 14.63 10.82
N ALA A 15 0.94 14.28 11.79
CA ALA A 15 1.15 14.68 13.18
C ALA A 15 2.50 14.19 13.70
N LYS A 16 2.85 12.92 13.44
CA LYS A 16 4.15 12.35 13.83
C LYS A 16 5.32 13.13 13.21
N GLU A 17 5.26 13.42 11.92
CA GLU A 17 6.33 14.17 11.24
C GLU A 17 6.49 15.58 11.79
N LEU A 18 5.38 16.29 12.00
CA LEU A 18 5.39 17.66 12.55
C LEU A 18 5.94 17.69 13.98
N LEU A 19 5.73 16.65 14.78
CA LEU A 19 6.24 16.57 16.15
C LEU A 19 7.75 16.28 16.22
N VAL A 20 8.37 15.80 15.13
CA VAL A 20 9.82 15.64 15.03
C VAL A 20 10.51 17.00 14.80
N ASP A 21 9.82 17.96 14.16
CA ASP A 21 10.27 19.35 13.99
C ASP A 21 9.66 20.27 15.05
N VAL A 22 10.21 20.17 16.27
CA VAL A 22 9.69 20.75 17.53
C VAL A 22 9.62 22.29 17.51
N GLU A 23 10.36 22.98 16.64
CA GLU A 23 10.40 24.44 16.62
C GLU A 23 9.29 25.06 15.77
N LYS A 24 8.74 24.34 14.79
CA LYS A 24 7.77 24.89 13.81
C LYS A 24 6.50 24.06 13.63
N GLY A 25 6.49 22.80 14.07
CA GLY A 25 5.41 21.86 13.78
C GLY A 25 4.31 21.75 14.85
N GLU A 26 4.54 22.16 16.10
CA GLU A 26 3.65 21.84 17.23
C GLU A 26 2.22 22.35 17.07
N ALA A 27 2.04 23.63 16.74
CA ALA A 27 0.70 24.22 16.58
C ALA A 27 -0.09 23.51 15.44
N LYS A 28 0.60 23.14 14.37
CA LYS A 28 0.01 22.39 13.25
C LYS A 28 -0.27 20.94 13.67
N ALA A 29 0.62 20.27 14.39
CA ALA A 29 0.40 18.93 14.94
C ALA A 29 -0.81 18.89 15.90
N SER A 30 -0.96 19.92 16.73
CA SER A 30 -2.11 20.11 17.64
C SER A 30 -3.42 20.27 16.85
N ALA A 31 -3.40 21.00 15.74
CA ALA A 31 -4.57 21.09 14.85
C ALA A 31 -4.87 19.74 14.17
N VAL A 32 -3.85 19.01 13.70
CA VAL A 32 -3.99 17.69 13.07
C VAL A 32 -4.59 16.68 14.05
N LEU A 33 -4.05 16.57 15.27
CA LEU A 33 -4.53 15.65 16.29
C LEU A 33 -5.96 15.99 16.74
N ARG A 34 -6.36 17.27 16.74
CA ARG A 34 -7.75 17.68 16.96
C ARG A 34 -8.69 17.16 15.87
N SER A 35 -8.29 17.23 14.60
CA SER A 35 -9.08 16.68 13.49
C SER A 35 -9.18 15.16 13.56
N VAL A 36 -8.07 14.47 13.86
CA VAL A 36 -8.07 13.01 14.07
C VAL A 36 -8.98 12.63 15.24
N ARG A 37 -8.86 13.33 16.36
CA ARG A 37 -9.70 13.11 17.54
C ARG A 37 -11.18 13.30 17.20
N ALA A 38 -11.54 14.38 16.50
CA ALA A 38 -12.91 14.62 16.08
C ALA A 38 -13.46 13.43 15.26
N CYS A 39 -12.68 12.93 14.30
CA CYS A 39 -13.06 11.75 13.51
C CYS A 39 -13.23 10.50 14.39
N VAL A 40 -12.26 10.18 15.24
CA VAL A 40 -12.32 9.01 16.13
C VAL A 40 -13.52 9.08 17.09
N GLU A 41 -13.84 10.28 17.59
CA GLU A 41 -15.01 10.53 18.44
C GLU A 41 -16.34 10.31 17.70
N LEU A 42 -16.42 10.58 16.40
CA LEU A 42 -17.63 10.30 15.61
C LEU A 42 -17.89 8.79 15.47
N PHE A 43 -16.84 7.98 15.37
CA PHE A 43 -16.95 6.52 15.15
C PHE A 43 -16.87 5.68 16.43
N ARG A 44 -16.87 6.30 17.62
CA ARG A 44 -17.00 5.55 18.88
C ARG A 44 -18.47 5.22 19.20
N PRO A 45 -18.74 4.23 20.07
CA PRO A 45 -20.07 4.02 20.63
C PRO A 45 -20.64 5.30 21.26
N PRO A 46 -21.90 5.70 20.97
CA PRO A 46 -22.49 6.90 21.53
C PRO A 46 -22.73 6.75 23.04
N GLN A 47 -22.51 7.84 23.76
CA GLN A 47 -22.78 7.99 25.19
C GLN A 47 -23.96 8.94 25.36
N TYR A 48 -25.17 8.36 25.39
CA TYR A 48 -26.39 9.14 25.48
C TYR A 48 -26.57 9.78 26.84
N THR A 49 -26.62 11.11 26.86
CA THR A 49 -26.87 11.92 28.06
C THR A 49 -27.95 12.97 27.76
N GLU A 50 -28.58 13.48 28.81
CA GLU A 50 -29.50 14.60 28.70
C GLU A 50 -28.72 15.90 28.50
N TYR A 51 -29.13 16.72 27.53
CA TYR A 51 -28.52 18.02 27.27
C TYR A 51 -29.55 19.08 26.91
N GLY A 52 -29.23 20.34 27.26
CA GLY A 52 -30.02 21.49 26.87
C GLY A 52 -29.68 21.94 25.45
N LEU A 53 -30.70 22.07 24.60
CA LEU A 53 -30.49 22.36 23.18
C LEU A 53 -29.84 23.73 22.91
N GLY A 54 -30.25 24.76 23.65
CA GLY A 54 -29.59 26.08 23.56
C GLY A 54 -28.09 26.01 23.87
N ARG A 55 -27.66 25.19 24.83
CA ARG A 55 -26.23 25.00 25.15
C ARG A 55 -25.45 24.35 24.01
N LEU A 56 -26.07 23.39 23.30
CA LEU A 56 -25.46 22.78 22.13
C LEU A 56 -25.21 23.83 21.05
N VAL A 57 -26.24 24.59 20.66
CA VAL A 57 -26.13 25.64 19.63
C VAL A 57 -25.10 26.70 20.05
N ASP A 58 -25.19 27.23 21.28
CA ASP A 58 -24.24 28.22 21.79
C ASP A 58 -22.79 27.73 21.79
N SER A 59 -22.56 26.43 22.00
CA SER A 59 -21.22 25.84 21.98
C SER A 59 -20.67 25.73 20.54
N VAL A 60 -21.52 25.39 19.57
CA VAL A 60 -21.15 25.27 18.16
C VAL A 60 -20.87 26.64 17.55
N CYS A 61 -21.72 27.64 17.85
CA CYS A 61 -21.55 29.01 17.36
C CYS A 61 -20.26 29.64 17.91
N ARG A 62 -19.97 29.49 19.21
CA ARG A 62 -18.72 30.00 19.79
C ARG A 62 -17.46 29.36 19.19
N ALA A 63 -17.52 28.08 18.82
CA ALA A 63 -16.38 27.36 18.27
C ALA A 63 -16.12 27.66 16.78
N SER A 64 -17.11 28.18 16.05
CA SER A 64 -17.03 28.36 14.59
C SER A 64 -16.57 29.76 14.16
N ALA A 65 -16.50 30.74 15.07
CA ALA A 65 -16.01 32.11 14.81
C ALA A 65 -16.63 32.80 13.58
N ARG A 66 -17.83 32.36 13.13
CA ARG A 66 -18.61 32.99 12.07
C ARG A 66 -19.73 33.83 12.73
N GLU A 67 -19.74 35.13 12.44
CA GLU A 67 -20.81 36.09 12.76
C GLU A 67 -21.59 36.43 11.46
N PRO A 68 -22.89 36.81 11.52
CA PRO A 68 -23.72 37.00 12.72
C PRO A 68 -24.63 35.80 13.05
N TYR A 69 -24.77 35.54 14.35
CA TYR A 69 -25.70 34.57 14.93
C TYR A 69 -26.93 35.31 15.49
N ALA A 70 -28.10 35.06 14.92
CA ALA A 70 -29.37 35.46 15.53
C ALA A 70 -29.78 34.40 16.56
N SER A 71 -29.45 34.62 17.84
CA SER A 71 -29.92 33.77 18.93
C SER A 71 -31.43 33.92 19.07
N LEU A 72 -32.19 33.02 18.46
CA LEU A 72 -33.62 32.88 18.77
C LEU A 72 -33.73 32.17 20.12
N GLN A 73 -34.24 32.89 21.11
CA GLN A 73 -34.39 32.43 22.49
C GLN A 73 -35.18 31.12 22.54
N THR A 74 -34.55 30.06 23.04
CA THR A 74 -35.24 28.79 23.23
C THR A 74 -35.16 28.36 24.68
N GLU A 75 -36.30 28.46 25.35
CA GLU A 75 -36.46 27.99 26.72
C GLU A 75 -36.23 26.47 26.81
N GLY A 76 -35.21 26.09 27.59
CA GLY A 76 -35.23 24.93 28.49
C GLY A 76 -35.40 23.50 27.95
N ARG A 77 -35.50 23.26 26.63
CA ARG A 77 -35.74 21.88 26.14
C ARG A 77 -34.53 20.95 26.35
N ILE A 78 -34.82 19.83 26.99
CA ILE A 78 -33.88 18.71 27.23
C ILE A 78 -34.04 17.69 26.10
N CYS A 79 -32.93 17.35 25.46
CA CYS A 79 -32.83 16.28 24.47
C CYS A 79 -31.92 15.16 25.01
N VAL A 80 -32.01 13.96 24.43
CA VAL A 80 -31.13 12.83 24.75
C VAL A 80 -30.29 12.50 23.52
N GLY A 81 -28.98 12.39 23.69
CA GLY A 81 -28.05 12.19 22.58
C GLY A 81 -26.60 12.17 23.06
N ASP A 82 -25.68 11.90 22.15
CA ASP A 82 -24.25 12.07 22.42
C ASP A 82 -23.83 13.51 22.11
N ILE A 83 -23.81 14.36 23.13
CA ILE A 83 -23.53 15.78 22.97
C ILE A 83 -22.18 16.06 22.29
N SER A 84 -21.17 15.23 22.54
CA SER A 84 -19.83 15.44 21.98
C SER A 84 -19.83 15.15 20.47
N GLN A 85 -20.45 14.04 20.05
CA GLN A 85 -20.60 13.73 18.63
C GLN A 85 -21.47 14.76 17.91
N LEU A 86 -22.57 15.21 18.54
CA LEU A 86 -23.46 16.22 17.97
C LEU A 86 -22.74 17.56 17.76
N GLN A 87 -21.90 17.98 18.71
CA GLN A 87 -21.08 19.18 18.55
C GLN A 87 -20.13 19.07 17.36
N ILE A 88 -19.44 17.93 17.22
CA ILE A 88 -18.51 17.70 16.10
C ILE A 88 -19.25 17.70 14.76
N LEU A 89 -20.38 17.00 14.65
CA LEU A 89 -21.19 16.94 13.43
C LEU A 89 -21.72 18.32 13.05
N ALA A 90 -22.29 19.05 14.01
CA ALA A 90 -22.81 20.41 13.79
C ALA A 90 -21.70 21.37 13.35
N GLN A 91 -20.52 21.31 13.97
CA GLN A 91 -19.36 22.11 13.55
C GLN A 91 -18.88 21.73 12.14
N GLY A 92 -18.89 20.43 11.80
CA GLY A 92 -18.59 19.96 10.44
C GLY A 92 -19.54 20.56 9.40
N LEU A 93 -20.85 20.51 9.66
CA LEU A 93 -21.88 21.08 8.78
C LEU A 93 -21.76 22.60 8.59
N VAL A 94 -21.31 23.34 9.62
CA VAL A 94 -20.98 24.76 9.45
C VAL A 94 -19.81 24.96 8.51
N ARG A 95 -18.76 24.16 8.68
CA ARG A 95 -17.54 24.26 7.87
C ARG A 95 -17.78 23.87 6.42
N SER A 96 -18.75 23.00 6.14
CA SER A 96 -19.12 22.61 4.78
C SER A 96 -19.92 23.67 4.02
N ALA A 97 -20.37 24.75 4.68
CA ALA A 97 -21.02 25.88 4.04
C ALA A 97 -20.02 26.71 3.23
N VAL A 98 -20.23 26.73 1.92
CA VAL A 98 -19.54 27.59 0.94
C VAL A 98 -20.39 28.84 0.75
N LEU A 99 -19.93 29.92 1.38
CA LEU A 99 -20.58 31.24 1.35
C LEU A 99 -19.91 32.11 0.28
N GLU A 100 -20.72 32.73 -0.58
CA GLU A 100 -20.27 33.77 -1.50
C GLU A 100 -20.29 35.17 -0.84
N ALA A 101 -19.97 36.21 -1.60
CA ALA A 101 -20.01 37.57 -1.08
C ALA A 101 -21.42 37.93 -0.59
N GLU A 102 -21.49 38.62 0.56
CA GLU A 102 -22.75 39.09 1.16
C GLU A 102 -23.70 37.97 1.64
N SER A 103 -23.23 36.73 1.78
CA SER A 103 -24.02 35.67 2.42
C SER A 103 -23.61 35.35 3.85
N GLU A 104 -24.60 34.97 4.64
CA GLU A 104 -24.47 34.68 6.06
C GLU A 104 -25.08 33.32 6.39
N LEU A 105 -24.52 32.66 7.39
CA LEU A 105 -25.01 31.38 7.87
C LEU A 105 -25.88 31.60 9.11
N VAL A 106 -27.18 31.41 8.96
CA VAL A 106 -28.18 31.65 10.00
C VAL A 106 -28.56 30.35 10.68
N TRP A 107 -28.56 30.38 12.01
CA TRP A 107 -29.07 29.32 12.86
C TRP A 107 -30.43 29.72 13.40
N SER A 108 -31.46 28.92 13.18
CA SER A 108 -32.74 29.02 13.89
C SER A 108 -32.99 27.73 14.66
N LEU A 109 -33.61 27.85 15.83
CA LEU A 109 -34.17 26.71 16.52
C LEU A 109 -35.67 26.77 16.41
N GLU A 110 -36.24 25.71 15.89
CA GLU A 110 -37.65 25.66 15.54
C GLU A 110 -38.33 24.44 16.16
N LEU A 111 -39.64 24.55 16.32
CA LEU A 111 -40.50 23.58 16.96
C LEU A 111 -41.63 23.23 16.02
N ASP A 112 -41.77 21.94 15.73
CA ASP A 112 -42.88 21.37 14.98
C ASP A 112 -43.51 20.30 15.87
N GLY A 113 -44.55 20.72 16.60
CA GLY A 113 -45.12 19.96 17.71
C GLY A 113 -44.11 19.62 18.81
N ASP A 114 -43.90 18.32 19.03
CA ASP A 114 -43.00 17.78 20.06
C ASP A 114 -41.57 17.54 19.55
N VAL A 115 -41.27 17.91 18.32
CA VAL A 115 -39.97 17.69 17.69
C VAL A 115 -39.19 19.00 17.64
N SER A 116 -38.02 19.00 18.28
CA SER A 116 -37.06 20.08 18.15
C SER A 116 -36.16 19.83 16.94
N TYR A 117 -36.00 20.84 16.09
CA TYR A 117 -35.01 20.84 15.02
C TYR A 117 -34.17 22.11 15.06
N ILE A 118 -32.89 21.94 14.73
CA ILE A 118 -31.98 23.04 14.50
C ILE A 118 -31.97 23.27 12.99
N GLN A 119 -32.29 24.46 12.54
CA GLN A 119 -32.22 24.83 11.14
C GLN A 119 -30.98 25.67 10.89
N LEU A 120 -30.21 25.24 9.88
CA LEU A 120 -29.00 25.91 9.42
C LEU A 120 -29.27 26.38 8.00
N THR A 121 -29.47 27.69 7.80
CA THR A 121 -29.85 28.28 6.51
C THR A 121 -28.75 29.24 6.04
N ILE A 122 -28.45 29.24 4.76
CA ILE A 122 -27.63 30.28 4.12
C ILE A 122 -28.57 31.39 3.69
N ASP A 123 -28.40 32.58 4.25
CA ASP A 123 -29.05 33.80 3.77
C ASP A 123 -28.14 34.43 2.71
N GLY A 124 -28.61 34.46 1.46
CA GLY A 124 -27.83 34.90 0.30
C GLY A 124 -27.23 33.78 -0.56
N PRO A 125 -26.34 34.10 -1.51
CA PRO A 125 -25.73 33.13 -2.41
C PRO A 125 -24.75 32.21 -1.69
N GLY A 126 -24.94 30.91 -1.87
CA GLY A 126 -24.08 29.89 -1.29
C GLY A 126 -24.68 28.50 -1.42
N ARG A 127 -23.92 27.51 -0.94
CA ARG A 127 -24.32 26.11 -0.94
C ARG A 127 -23.63 25.33 0.17
N PHE A 128 -24.20 24.18 0.50
CA PHE A 128 -23.50 23.18 1.29
C PHE A 128 -22.80 22.17 0.39
N SER A 129 -21.54 21.89 0.69
CA SER A 129 -20.75 20.86 0.03
C SER A 129 -21.32 19.45 0.29
N ASP A 130 -21.18 18.55 -0.69
CA ASP A 130 -21.49 17.13 -0.54
C ASP A 130 -20.48 16.39 0.34
N VAL A 131 -19.38 17.05 0.68
CA VAL A 131 -18.30 16.53 1.53
C VAL A 131 -18.05 17.49 2.68
N THR A 132 -17.98 16.95 3.89
CA THR A 132 -17.59 17.68 5.09
C THR A 132 -16.11 17.48 5.37
N ASP A 133 -15.34 18.57 5.29
CA ASP A 133 -13.90 18.55 5.58
C ASP A 133 -13.64 18.85 7.06
N PHE A 134 -12.97 17.92 7.74
CA PHE A 134 -12.49 18.07 9.11
C PHE A 134 -11.04 18.58 9.16
N GLY A 135 -10.41 18.77 8.00
CA GLY A 135 -9.04 19.23 7.82
C GLY A 135 -8.04 18.09 7.73
N PHE A 136 -6.88 18.39 7.17
CA PHE A 136 -5.72 17.48 7.07
C PHE A 136 -6.05 16.13 6.41
N GLY A 137 -6.83 16.17 5.32
CA GLY A 137 -7.16 14.98 4.52
C GLY A 137 -8.31 14.14 5.09
N ILE A 138 -8.90 14.56 6.21
CA ILE A 138 -10.05 13.89 6.82
C ILE A 138 -11.33 14.52 6.25
N SER A 139 -11.96 13.81 5.33
CA SER A 139 -13.21 14.24 4.69
C SER A 139 -14.25 13.14 4.75
N LEU A 140 -15.50 13.49 5.05
CA LEU A 140 -16.62 12.57 5.11
C LEU A 140 -17.69 12.96 4.10
N PRO A 141 -18.20 12.02 3.29
CA PRO A 141 -19.34 12.30 2.43
C PRO A 141 -20.58 12.59 3.29
N PHE A 142 -21.47 13.42 2.76
CA PHE A 142 -22.67 13.86 3.49
C PHE A 142 -23.53 12.69 3.96
N SER A 143 -23.65 11.62 3.16
CA SER A 143 -24.39 10.40 3.55
C SER A 143 -23.86 9.78 4.85
N THR A 144 -22.54 9.77 5.07
CA THR A 144 -21.95 9.31 6.33
C THR A 144 -22.25 10.26 7.49
N ILE A 145 -22.30 11.58 7.24
CA ILE A 145 -22.73 12.56 8.25
C ILE A 145 -24.18 12.33 8.67
N GLU A 146 -25.08 12.02 7.74
CA GLU A 146 -26.49 11.69 8.05
C GLU A 146 -26.63 10.44 8.92
N GLU A 147 -25.85 9.40 8.62
CA GLU A 147 -25.83 8.16 9.39
C GLU A 147 -25.31 8.40 10.82
N LEU A 148 -24.18 9.12 10.95
CA LEU A 148 -23.60 9.49 12.23
C LEU A 148 -24.52 10.39 13.05
N TRP A 149 -25.23 11.32 12.40
CA TRP A 149 -26.25 12.14 13.06
C TRP A 149 -27.39 11.29 13.60
N THR A 150 -27.88 10.34 12.80
CA THR A 150 -28.94 9.40 13.21
C THR A 150 -28.50 8.59 14.44
N ILE A 151 -27.25 8.14 14.47
CA ILE A 151 -26.66 7.43 15.62
C ILE A 151 -26.57 8.36 16.84
N ALA A 152 -25.94 9.53 16.71
CA ALA A 152 -25.70 10.45 17.83
C ALA A 152 -26.99 10.99 18.48
N THR A 153 -28.07 11.12 17.71
CA THR A 153 -29.39 11.57 18.17
C THR A 153 -30.35 10.43 18.54
N ARG A 154 -29.94 9.16 18.44
CA ARG A 154 -30.79 7.99 18.67
C ARG A 154 -32.05 7.99 17.78
N GLY A 155 -31.88 8.23 16.48
CA GLY A 155 -32.95 8.10 15.47
C GLY A 155 -33.41 9.41 14.83
N GLY A 156 -32.72 10.53 15.06
CA GLY A 156 -32.90 11.77 14.34
C GLY A 156 -32.46 11.69 12.87
N ARG A 157 -32.52 12.80 12.14
CA ARG A 157 -32.11 12.87 10.72
C ARG A 157 -31.70 14.28 10.34
N ILE A 158 -31.02 14.40 9.20
CA ILE A 158 -30.78 15.67 8.53
C ILE A 158 -31.66 15.70 7.29
N ASP A 159 -32.46 16.74 7.14
CA ASP A 159 -33.18 17.01 5.89
C ASP A 159 -32.43 18.13 5.15
N ARG A 160 -32.01 17.86 3.90
CA ARG A 160 -31.23 18.80 3.08
C ARG A 160 -32.09 19.47 2.02
N SER A 161 -31.92 20.78 1.89
CA SER A 161 -32.35 21.59 0.75
C SER A 161 -31.14 22.28 0.12
N HIS A 162 -31.33 23.04 -0.96
CA HIS A 162 -30.23 23.72 -1.66
C HIS A 162 -29.42 24.67 -0.76
N ALA A 163 -30.11 25.41 0.13
CA ALA A 163 -29.50 26.43 0.98
C ALA A 163 -29.79 26.24 2.48
N ALA A 164 -30.38 25.12 2.89
CA ALA A 164 -30.67 24.86 4.29
C ALA A 164 -30.54 23.38 4.68
N PHE A 165 -30.13 23.14 5.93
CA PHE A 165 -30.28 21.87 6.63
C PHE A 165 -31.29 22.00 7.76
N SER A 166 -32.18 21.03 7.89
CA SER A 166 -33.03 20.84 9.06
C SER A 166 -32.53 19.63 9.85
N LEU A 167 -31.89 19.92 10.98
CA LEU A 167 -31.25 18.94 11.86
C LEU A 167 -32.25 18.48 12.92
N ARG A 168 -32.95 17.40 12.64
CA ARG A 168 -33.95 16.81 13.54
C ARG A 168 -33.28 15.98 14.62
N LEU A 169 -33.55 16.28 15.89
CA LEU A 169 -32.90 15.65 17.05
C LEU A 169 -33.64 14.43 17.60
N LYS A 170 -34.88 14.20 17.15
CA LYS A 170 -35.73 13.09 17.59
C LYS A 170 -36.49 12.53 16.41
N GLY A 171 -36.46 11.22 16.18
CA GLY A 171 -37.11 10.60 15.04
C GLY A 171 -37.29 9.08 15.16
N ILE A 172 -37.88 8.49 14.12
CA ILE A 172 -38.33 7.08 14.05
C ILE A 172 -37.39 6.26 13.16
N ARG A 173 -36.23 6.80 12.74
CA ARG A 173 -35.29 6.02 11.93
C ARG A 173 -34.75 4.86 12.75
N VAL A 174 -34.66 3.69 12.11
CA VAL A 174 -33.91 2.56 12.65
C VAL A 174 -32.48 3.04 12.83
N VAL A 175 -31.99 2.98 14.07
CA VAL A 175 -30.60 3.35 14.38
C VAL A 175 -29.70 2.36 13.64
N PRO A 176 -28.85 2.83 12.71
CA PRO A 176 -27.89 1.95 12.05
C PRO A 176 -27.02 1.23 13.07
N GLU A 177 -26.58 0.02 12.74
CA GLU A 177 -25.62 -0.68 13.59
C GLU A 177 -24.33 0.15 13.69
N ASN A 178 -23.96 0.55 14.89
CA ASN A 178 -22.75 1.35 15.08
C ASN A 178 -21.53 0.45 14.85
N GLN A 179 -20.83 0.72 13.76
CA GLN A 179 -19.53 0.15 13.50
C GLN A 179 -18.53 0.77 14.49
N LYS A 180 -18.06 -0.02 15.45
CA LYS A 180 -17.02 0.36 16.43
C LYS A 180 -15.64 0.54 15.79
N ALA A 181 -15.59 1.01 14.54
CA ALA A 181 -14.46 0.94 13.64
C ALA A 181 -13.22 1.64 14.19
N LEU A 182 -13.40 2.73 14.96
CA LEU A 182 -12.29 3.52 15.52
C LEU A 182 -12.23 3.55 17.06
N ALA A 183 -13.06 2.77 17.76
CA ALA A 183 -13.15 2.84 19.22
C ALA A 183 -11.81 2.51 19.93
N ALA A 184 -10.96 1.69 19.31
CA ALA A 184 -9.63 1.35 19.84
C ALA A 184 -8.66 2.55 19.88
N TRP A 185 -8.86 3.55 19.03
CA TRP A 185 -7.98 4.72 18.89
C TRP A 185 -8.35 5.90 19.79
N THR A 186 -9.53 5.88 20.44
CA THR A 186 -10.00 7.01 21.26
C THR A 186 -9.05 7.31 22.42
N GLY A 187 -8.48 6.27 23.05
CA GLY A 187 -7.52 6.42 24.15
C GLY A 187 -6.22 7.08 23.72
N CYS A 188 -5.48 6.46 22.79
CA CYS A 188 -4.15 6.93 22.39
C CYS A 188 -4.18 8.31 21.70
N VAL A 189 -5.16 8.57 20.84
CA VAL A 189 -5.32 9.88 20.18
C VAL A 189 -5.74 10.94 21.19
N GLY A 190 -6.68 10.62 22.09
CA GLY A 190 -7.15 11.55 23.12
C GLY A 190 -6.04 11.94 24.10
N GLU A 191 -5.19 10.99 24.49
CA GLU A 191 -4.02 11.24 25.34
C GLU A 191 -2.98 12.10 24.64
N ALA A 192 -2.63 11.77 23.38
CA ALA A 192 -1.67 12.56 22.59
C ALA A 192 -2.12 14.02 22.43
N GLU A 193 -3.39 14.22 22.09
CA GLU A 193 -3.98 15.54 21.87
C GLU A 193 -4.07 16.36 23.18
N LYS A 194 -4.50 15.72 24.28
CA LYS A 194 -4.54 16.36 25.60
C LYS A 194 -3.15 16.76 26.08
N MET A 195 -2.16 15.88 25.93
CA MET A 195 -0.80 16.16 26.36
C MET A 195 -0.18 17.29 25.56
N LEU A 196 -0.39 17.33 24.25
CA LEU A 196 0.09 18.42 23.41
C LEU A 196 -0.54 19.76 23.80
N ARG A 197 -1.85 19.80 24.13
CA ARG A 197 -2.48 21.02 24.68
C ARG A 197 -1.85 21.47 26.01
N LEU A 198 -1.51 20.54 26.90
CA LEU A 198 -0.86 20.88 28.17
C LEU A 198 0.55 21.43 27.93
N VAL A 199 1.27 20.95 26.91
CA VAL A 199 2.54 21.52 26.47
C VAL A 199 2.35 22.94 25.96
N ASP A 200 1.38 23.15 25.05
CA ASP A 200 1.06 24.47 24.49
C ASP A 200 0.69 25.49 25.59
N ALA A 201 0.01 25.05 26.64
CA ALA A 201 -0.38 25.87 27.78
C ALA A 201 0.75 26.08 28.82
N GLY A 202 1.87 25.36 28.73
CA GLY A 202 2.91 25.36 29.76
C GLY A 202 2.51 24.65 31.06
N GLU A 203 1.48 23.79 31.01
CA GLU A 203 0.84 23.12 32.15
C GLU A 203 1.17 21.61 32.21
N SER A 204 2.10 21.12 31.38
CA SER A 204 2.42 19.68 31.30
C SER A 204 3.04 19.11 32.59
N GLY A 205 3.61 19.96 33.46
CA GLY A 205 4.26 19.53 34.70
C GLY A 205 5.57 18.75 34.50
N ILE A 206 6.03 18.59 33.25
CA ILE A 206 7.26 17.91 32.85
C ILE A 206 8.00 18.74 31.79
N PRO A 207 9.31 18.53 31.58
CA PRO A 207 10.05 19.22 30.53
C PRO A 207 9.39 19.06 29.15
N ARG A 208 9.32 20.15 28.36
CA ARG A 208 8.67 20.18 27.04
C ARG A 208 9.12 19.03 26.13
N GLU A 209 10.42 18.80 26.02
CA GLU A 209 10.98 17.72 25.20
C GLU A 209 10.55 16.32 25.65
N GLN A 210 10.33 16.12 26.95
CA GLN A 210 9.84 14.86 27.49
C GLN A 210 8.35 14.67 27.16
N ALA A 211 7.56 15.73 27.28
CA ALA A 211 6.15 15.70 26.90
C ALA A 211 5.97 15.44 25.40
N ILE A 212 6.73 16.11 24.53
CA ILE A 212 6.65 15.88 23.08
C ILE A 212 7.04 14.45 22.71
N ARG A 213 8.07 13.87 23.36
CA ARG A 213 8.40 12.45 23.17
C ARG A 213 7.23 11.52 23.54
N GLN A 214 6.54 11.78 24.64
CA GLN A 214 5.35 11.01 25.03
C GLN A 214 4.21 11.16 24.01
N VAL A 215 3.99 12.35 23.45
CA VAL A 215 3.01 12.56 22.37
C VAL A 215 3.39 11.74 21.13
N VAL A 216 4.66 11.75 20.72
CA VAL A 216 5.17 10.96 19.58
C VAL A 216 5.01 9.46 19.82
N GLU A 217 5.26 8.98 21.04
CA GLU A 217 5.02 7.58 21.42
C GLU A 217 3.54 7.20 21.31
N SER A 218 2.62 8.03 21.84
CA SER A 218 1.18 7.80 21.73
C SER A 218 0.68 7.79 20.27
N VAL A 219 1.18 8.69 19.42
CA VAL A 219 0.89 8.70 17.97
C VAL A 219 1.45 7.45 17.30
N SER A 220 2.66 7.01 17.67
CA SER A 220 3.28 5.79 17.14
C SER A 220 2.50 4.53 17.54
N LEU A 221 1.96 4.48 18.76
CA LEU A 221 1.06 3.42 19.22
C LEU A 221 -0.24 3.40 18.42
N ALA A 222 -0.83 4.57 18.15
CA ALA A 222 -2.01 4.69 17.30
C ALA A 222 -1.76 4.15 15.88
N LEU A 223 -0.62 4.50 15.28
CA LEU A 223 -0.20 3.99 13.97
C LEU A 223 0.09 2.48 13.99
N ALA A 224 0.69 1.95 15.05
CA ALA A 224 0.93 0.51 15.19
C ALA A 224 -0.39 -0.29 15.25
N GLN A 225 -1.45 0.27 15.86
CA GLN A 225 -2.79 -0.33 15.83
C GLN A 225 -3.38 -0.35 14.42
N VAL A 226 -3.11 0.69 13.59
CA VAL A 226 -3.50 0.70 12.17
C VAL A 226 -2.82 -0.44 11.41
N ASP A 227 -1.52 -0.64 11.64
CA ASP A 227 -0.76 -1.69 10.97
C ASP A 227 -1.19 -3.09 11.43
N ALA A 228 -1.50 -3.28 12.71
CA ALA A 228 -1.93 -4.56 13.27
C ALA A 228 -3.27 -5.05 12.71
N ALA A 229 -4.13 -4.12 12.24
CA ALA A 229 -5.36 -4.47 11.54
C ALA A 229 -5.12 -5.02 10.12
N ARG A 230 -3.90 -4.88 9.58
CA ARG A 230 -3.54 -5.26 8.20
C ARG A 230 -2.68 -6.53 8.20
N LYS A 231 -2.73 -7.28 7.08
CA LYS A 231 -1.90 -8.48 6.89
C LYS A 231 -0.41 -8.12 6.79
N GLY A 232 0.44 -9.08 7.15
CA GLY A 232 1.90 -8.97 7.02
C GLY A 232 2.37 -8.97 5.56
N PRO A 233 3.69 -8.92 5.32
CA PRO A 233 4.26 -8.95 3.98
C PRO A 233 3.91 -10.26 3.24
N GLU A 234 3.54 -10.15 1.97
CA GLU A 234 3.28 -11.27 1.07
C GLU A 234 3.76 -10.94 -0.35
N PRO A 235 4.16 -11.93 -1.17
CA PRO A 235 4.43 -11.70 -2.59
C PRO A 235 3.23 -11.06 -3.27
N SER A 236 3.43 -9.86 -3.79
CA SER A 236 2.38 -9.11 -4.47
C SER A 236 2.83 -8.75 -5.88
N ASP A 237 1.88 -8.85 -6.80
CA ASP A 237 2.02 -8.30 -8.16
C ASP A 237 1.78 -6.78 -8.09
N LEU A 238 2.86 -6.02 -8.14
CA LEU A 238 2.79 -4.56 -8.06
C LEU A 238 2.15 -3.93 -9.30
N ARG A 239 2.26 -4.55 -10.47
CA ARG A 239 1.58 -4.07 -11.67
C ARG A 239 0.07 -4.14 -11.47
N ALA A 240 -0.43 -5.29 -11.03
CA ALA A 240 -1.85 -5.45 -10.75
C ALA A 240 -2.34 -4.44 -9.70
N LEU A 241 -1.55 -4.16 -8.66
CA LEU A 241 -1.91 -3.14 -7.65
C LEU A 241 -1.96 -1.72 -8.22
N ILE A 242 -1.02 -1.37 -9.10
CA ILE A 242 -1.02 -0.07 -9.79
C ILE A 242 -2.24 0.00 -10.71
N ASP A 243 -2.46 -1.00 -11.56
CA ASP A 243 -3.61 -1.08 -12.47
C ASP A 243 -4.95 -0.95 -11.72
N ASP A 244 -5.11 -1.66 -10.59
CA ASP A 244 -6.29 -1.62 -9.73
C ASP A 244 -6.51 -0.20 -9.17
N ALA A 245 -5.46 0.41 -8.61
CA ALA A 245 -5.53 1.76 -8.05
C ALA A 245 -5.88 2.79 -9.13
N MET A 246 -5.22 2.70 -10.29
CA MET A 246 -5.43 3.57 -11.43
C MET A 246 -6.87 3.45 -11.97
N THR A 247 -7.38 2.23 -12.09
CA THR A 247 -8.74 1.98 -12.57
C THR A 247 -9.78 2.49 -11.56
N SER A 248 -9.56 2.26 -10.27
CA SER A 248 -10.52 2.65 -9.21
C SER A 248 -10.71 4.16 -9.06
N SER A 249 -9.74 4.95 -9.52
CA SER A 249 -9.73 6.42 -9.38
C SER A 249 -9.91 7.15 -10.71
N SER A 250 -10.11 6.44 -11.83
CA SER A 250 -10.21 7.02 -13.17
C SER A 250 -11.35 8.04 -13.27
N ASP A 251 -12.52 7.72 -12.72
CA ASP A 251 -13.69 8.59 -12.78
C ASP A 251 -13.46 9.89 -11.99
N GLU A 252 -12.94 9.79 -10.77
CA GLU A 252 -12.64 10.94 -9.90
C GLU A 252 -11.57 11.88 -10.52
N LEU A 253 -10.51 11.31 -11.10
CA LEU A 253 -9.46 12.08 -11.78
C LEU A 253 -10.01 12.78 -13.03
N THR A 254 -10.85 12.08 -13.81
CA THR A 254 -11.47 12.64 -15.01
C THR A 254 -12.43 13.78 -14.67
N GLU A 255 -13.26 13.62 -13.63
CA GLU A 255 -14.15 14.68 -13.13
C GLU A 255 -13.37 15.92 -12.65
N ALA A 256 -12.19 15.72 -12.08
CA ALA A 256 -11.28 16.80 -11.70
C ALA A 256 -10.48 17.42 -12.87
N GLY A 257 -10.64 16.92 -14.10
CA GLY A 257 -9.91 17.38 -15.28
C GLY A 257 -8.42 16.99 -15.27
N ILE A 258 -8.07 15.90 -14.59
CA ILE A 258 -6.72 15.36 -14.51
C ILE A 258 -6.58 14.20 -15.49
N VAL A 259 -5.64 14.32 -16.44
CA VAL A 259 -5.30 13.26 -17.38
C VAL A 259 -4.44 12.22 -16.67
N GLN A 260 -4.78 10.95 -16.84
CA GLN A 260 -4.08 9.84 -16.21
C GLN A 260 -3.17 9.13 -17.21
N GLU A 261 -1.90 8.96 -16.85
CA GLU A 261 -0.92 8.21 -17.65
C GLU A 261 -0.25 7.12 -16.80
N MET A 262 0.01 5.97 -17.41
CA MET A 262 0.61 4.84 -16.70
C MET A 262 1.56 4.08 -17.63
N THR A 263 2.80 3.88 -17.18
CA THR A 263 3.77 3.03 -17.87
C THR A 263 4.43 2.10 -16.85
N VAL A 264 4.09 0.82 -16.92
CA VAL A 264 4.61 -0.20 -16.01
C VAL A 264 5.37 -1.24 -16.81
N SER A 265 6.61 -1.52 -16.39
CA SER A 265 7.49 -2.52 -17.01
C SER A 265 6.85 -3.92 -17.00
N ASP A 266 6.91 -4.63 -18.13
CA ASP A 266 6.45 -6.03 -18.23
C ASP A 266 7.29 -6.99 -17.38
N ASN A 267 8.49 -6.57 -16.97
CA ASN A 267 9.44 -7.37 -16.21
C ASN A 267 9.39 -7.13 -14.69
N LEU A 268 8.34 -6.50 -14.16
CA LEU A 268 8.18 -6.34 -12.71
C LEU A 268 7.98 -7.71 -12.04
N PRO A 269 8.92 -8.19 -11.21
CA PRO A 269 8.70 -9.44 -10.51
C PRO A 269 7.74 -9.26 -9.32
N PRO A 270 7.11 -10.33 -8.82
CA PRO A 270 6.42 -10.28 -7.54
C PRO A 270 7.41 -9.95 -6.42
N VAL A 271 7.07 -8.94 -5.61
CA VAL A 271 7.89 -8.50 -4.46
C VAL A 271 7.12 -8.73 -3.17
N ALA A 272 7.82 -9.17 -2.12
CA ALA A 272 7.23 -9.32 -0.80
C ALA A 272 6.97 -7.94 -0.18
N VAL A 273 5.71 -7.53 -0.16
CA VAL A 273 5.27 -6.23 0.35
C VAL A 273 4.03 -6.40 1.22
N ARG A 274 3.73 -5.41 2.05
CA ARG A 274 2.44 -5.35 2.74
C ARG A 274 1.41 -4.79 1.76
N ARG A 275 0.74 -5.69 1.01
CA ARG A 275 -0.20 -5.36 -0.09
C ARG A 275 -1.12 -4.18 0.23
N ASN A 276 -1.80 -4.20 1.38
CA ASN A 276 -2.75 -3.16 1.78
C ASN A 276 -2.09 -1.79 2.00
N HIS A 277 -0.84 -1.74 2.44
CA HIS A 277 -0.12 -0.47 2.61
C HIS A 277 0.34 0.11 1.27
N ILE A 278 0.74 -0.74 0.31
CA ILE A 278 1.08 -0.28 -1.04
C ILE A 278 -0.17 0.18 -1.79
N ALA A 279 -1.29 -0.54 -1.67
CA ALA A 279 -2.57 -0.09 -2.22
C ALA A 279 -2.99 1.28 -1.62
N ALA A 280 -2.89 1.43 -0.30
CA ALA A 280 -3.14 2.72 0.35
C ALA A 280 -2.17 3.81 -0.12
N THR A 281 -0.89 3.48 -0.33
CA THR A 281 0.13 4.41 -0.86
C THR A 281 -0.27 4.96 -2.22
N LEU A 282 -0.72 4.10 -3.13
CA LEU A 282 -1.18 4.50 -4.47
C LEU A 282 -2.46 5.35 -4.38
N SER A 283 -3.41 4.95 -3.54
CA SER A 283 -4.62 5.74 -3.28
C SER A 283 -4.31 7.11 -2.68
N HIS A 284 -3.33 7.21 -1.78
CA HIS A 284 -2.89 8.48 -1.21
C HIS A 284 -2.20 9.37 -2.25
N ALA A 285 -1.47 8.79 -3.21
CA ALA A 285 -0.90 9.55 -4.31
C ALA A 285 -1.99 10.18 -5.19
N VAL A 286 -3.07 9.44 -5.47
CA VAL A 286 -4.26 9.96 -6.17
C VAL A 286 -4.96 11.04 -5.36
N HIS A 287 -5.24 10.82 -4.07
CA HIS A 287 -5.90 11.83 -3.24
C HIS A 287 -5.07 13.11 -3.12
N TYR A 288 -3.74 12.97 -3.06
CA TYR A 288 -2.86 14.11 -3.11
C TYR A 288 -2.98 14.85 -4.45
N ALA A 289 -2.97 14.14 -5.58
CA ALA A 289 -3.17 14.70 -6.90
C ALA A 289 -4.49 15.48 -7.02
N LEU A 290 -5.61 14.90 -6.59
CA LEU A 290 -6.92 15.54 -6.55
C LEU A 290 -6.93 16.82 -5.70
N SER A 291 -6.22 16.79 -4.55
CA SER A 291 -6.14 17.96 -3.67
C SER A 291 -5.23 19.08 -4.20
N ALA A 292 -4.17 18.71 -4.93
CA ALA A 292 -3.11 19.59 -5.38
C ALA A 292 -3.40 20.23 -6.75
N MET A 293 -4.00 19.49 -7.68
CA MET A 293 -4.22 19.91 -9.07
C MET A 293 -5.64 20.45 -9.31
N LYS A 294 -6.01 21.50 -8.56
CA LYS A 294 -7.35 22.12 -8.63
C LYS A 294 -7.74 22.70 -10.00
N HIS A 295 -6.78 22.84 -10.91
CA HIS A 295 -6.98 23.38 -12.26
C HIS A 295 -6.77 22.32 -13.35
N GLY A 296 -6.86 21.03 -12.99
CA GLY A 296 -6.49 19.91 -13.84
C GLY A 296 -4.98 19.78 -13.99
N GLY A 297 -4.56 18.82 -14.81
CA GLY A 297 -3.14 18.49 -15.01
C GLY A 297 -2.96 17.08 -15.55
N THR A 298 -1.76 16.54 -15.39
CA THR A 298 -1.42 15.15 -15.69
C THR A 298 -0.93 14.45 -14.44
N PHE A 299 -1.48 13.27 -14.18
CA PHE A 299 -1.06 12.33 -13.13
C PHE A 299 -0.44 11.11 -13.80
N THR A 300 0.87 10.96 -13.69
CA THR A 300 1.63 9.89 -14.35
C THR A 300 2.20 8.92 -13.32
N VAL A 301 2.01 7.62 -13.53
CA VAL A 301 2.66 6.58 -12.72
C VAL A 301 3.59 5.75 -13.61
N LEU A 302 4.87 5.77 -13.29
CA LEU A 302 5.91 4.95 -13.92
C LEU A 302 6.39 3.91 -12.92
N ALA A 303 6.55 2.66 -13.34
CA ALA A 303 7.15 1.64 -12.48
C ALA A 303 8.09 0.72 -13.26
N ASP A 304 9.30 0.53 -12.72
CA ASP A 304 10.32 -0.34 -13.29
C ASP A 304 11.10 -1.11 -12.22
N TYR A 305 11.78 -2.19 -12.61
CA TYR A 305 12.58 -3.01 -11.71
C TYR A 305 14.07 -2.87 -12.01
N ARG A 306 14.82 -2.31 -11.06
CA ARG A 306 16.27 -2.22 -11.14
C ARG A 306 16.88 -3.53 -10.64
N THR A 307 17.12 -4.46 -11.58
CA THR A 307 17.63 -5.82 -11.27
C THR A 307 18.93 -5.79 -10.46
N ASN A 308 19.86 -4.89 -10.77
CA ASN A 308 21.15 -4.80 -10.07
C ASN A 308 21.02 -4.31 -8.63
N GLU A 309 20.05 -3.44 -8.34
CA GLU A 309 19.82 -2.86 -7.02
C GLU A 309 18.82 -3.69 -6.19
N ARG A 310 18.10 -4.61 -6.84
CA ARG A 310 17.00 -5.36 -6.25
C ARG A 310 15.96 -4.42 -5.64
N THR A 311 15.53 -3.47 -6.45
CA THR A 311 14.54 -2.45 -6.07
C THR A 311 13.51 -2.31 -7.17
N VAL A 312 12.25 -2.14 -6.77
CA VAL A 312 11.22 -1.61 -7.65
C VAL A 312 11.22 -0.11 -7.47
N GLU A 313 11.38 0.60 -8.56
CA GLU A 313 11.23 2.05 -8.61
C GLU A 313 9.82 2.39 -9.08
N VAL A 314 9.11 3.20 -8.30
CA VAL A 314 7.82 3.78 -8.68
C VAL A 314 7.96 5.29 -8.66
N VAL A 315 7.70 5.93 -9.79
CA VAL A 315 7.69 7.39 -9.94
C VAL A 315 6.26 7.82 -10.17
N VAL A 316 5.76 8.71 -9.30
CA VAL A 316 4.49 9.40 -9.50
C VAL A 316 4.81 10.84 -9.84
N ASP A 317 4.45 11.26 -11.05
CA ASP A 317 4.67 12.62 -11.53
C ASP A 317 3.35 13.37 -11.64
N LEU A 318 3.32 14.57 -11.07
CA LEU A 318 2.19 15.49 -11.11
C LEU A 318 2.62 16.71 -11.92
N ALA A 319 1.99 16.93 -13.06
CA ALA A 319 2.27 18.09 -13.91
C ALA A 319 1.03 19.00 -13.99
N GLY A 320 1.17 20.26 -13.61
CA GLY A 320 0.02 21.17 -13.50
C GLY A 320 0.41 22.59 -13.11
N LYS A 321 -0.57 23.47 -12.91
CA LYS A 321 -0.30 24.85 -12.48
C LYS A 321 -0.51 24.99 -10.98
N MET A 322 0.44 25.61 -10.29
CA MET A 322 0.37 25.96 -8.87
C MET A 322 0.23 24.73 -7.96
N ILE A 323 1.06 23.70 -8.21
CA ILE A 323 1.06 22.50 -7.37
C ILE A 323 1.77 22.83 -6.04
N PRO A 324 1.09 22.71 -4.89
CA PRO A 324 1.70 22.99 -3.60
C PRO A 324 2.71 21.90 -3.22
N VAL A 325 3.98 22.27 -3.06
CA VAL A 325 5.08 21.38 -2.62
C VAL A 325 5.08 21.16 -1.08
N GLU A 326 4.08 21.69 -0.37
CA GLU A 326 4.02 21.67 1.10
C GLU A 326 3.71 20.29 1.71
N HIS A 327 3.92 20.19 3.04
CA HIS A 327 3.56 19.03 3.86
C HIS A 327 2.07 18.67 3.74
N SER A 328 1.81 17.60 2.99
CA SER A 328 0.51 16.95 2.85
C SER A 328 0.40 15.70 3.74
N PRO A 329 -0.77 15.42 4.34
CA PRO A 329 -1.00 14.19 5.09
C PRO A 329 -0.82 12.94 4.24
N TYR A 330 -1.19 13.00 2.97
CA TYR A 330 -1.01 11.89 2.02
C TYR A 330 0.46 11.62 1.75
N LEU A 331 1.29 12.65 1.57
CA LEU A 331 2.74 12.49 1.39
C LEU A 331 3.41 11.91 2.65
N ALA A 332 2.96 12.33 3.84
CA ALA A 332 3.44 11.77 5.11
C ALA A 332 3.12 10.27 5.22
N SER A 333 1.91 9.85 4.82
CA SER A 333 1.53 8.44 4.78
C SER A 333 2.37 7.64 3.79
N ILE A 334 2.51 8.11 2.54
CA ILE A 334 3.33 7.46 1.51
C ILE A 334 4.76 7.28 2.03
N ARG A 335 5.35 8.35 2.59
CA ARG A 335 6.71 8.32 3.12
C ARG A 335 6.86 7.30 4.23
N ARG A 336 5.92 7.27 5.19
CA ARG A 336 5.91 6.28 6.27
C ARG A 336 5.81 4.86 5.71
N ALA A 337 4.88 4.61 4.79
CA ALA A 337 4.68 3.30 4.20
C ALA A 337 5.96 2.79 3.53
N ILE A 338 6.67 3.64 2.79
CA ILE A 338 7.90 3.23 2.11
C ILE A 338 9.08 3.13 3.07
N LYS A 339 9.37 4.18 3.84
CA LYS A 339 10.57 4.23 4.70
C LYS A 339 10.47 3.34 5.94
N GLU A 340 9.36 3.41 6.67
CA GLU A 340 9.23 2.72 7.96
C GLU A 340 8.75 1.27 7.77
N LEU A 341 7.78 1.02 6.89
CA LEU A 341 7.16 -0.30 6.77
C LEU A 341 7.83 -1.22 5.75
N HIS A 342 8.51 -0.65 4.75
CA HIS A 342 9.19 -1.42 3.69
C HIS A 342 10.70 -1.19 3.65
N ALA A 343 11.28 -0.37 4.53
CA ALA A 343 12.70 -0.02 4.54
C ALA A 343 13.21 0.49 3.17
N GLY A 344 12.34 1.19 2.44
CA GLY A 344 12.62 1.76 1.12
C GLY A 344 13.09 3.21 1.16
N ARG A 345 13.24 3.80 -0.03
CA ARG A 345 13.58 5.22 -0.21
C ARG A 345 12.36 6.01 -0.68
N PHE A 346 12.23 7.21 -0.15
CA PHE A 346 11.18 8.15 -0.54
C PHE A 346 11.82 9.51 -0.76
N GLU A 347 11.59 10.09 -1.94
CA GLU A 347 12.04 11.42 -2.32
C GLU A 347 10.92 12.18 -3.03
N THR A 348 10.96 13.50 -2.91
CA THR A 348 10.06 14.42 -3.61
C THR A 348 10.87 15.55 -4.18
N ALA A 349 10.64 15.88 -5.44
CA ALA A 349 11.26 17.02 -6.11
C ALA A 349 10.16 17.75 -6.89
N GLY A 350 10.12 19.08 -6.80
CA GLY A 350 9.10 19.84 -7.50
C GLY A 350 9.25 21.34 -7.36
N ASP A 351 8.48 22.04 -8.16
CA ASP A 351 8.35 23.48 -8.23
C ASP A 351 6.86 23.85 -8.40
N GLU A 352 6.57 25.08 -8.85
CA GLU A 352 5.20 25.54 -9.07
C GLU A 352 4.48 24.89 -10.27
N HIS A 353 5.21 24.16 -11.11
CA HIS A 353 4.72 23.51 -12.34
C HIS A 353 4.61 21.99 -12.22
N GLY A 354 5.26 21.39 -11.22
CA GLY A 354 5.21 19.94 -11.07
C GLY A 354 5.74 19.45 -9.73
N LEU A 355 5.32 18.24 -9.37
CA LEU A 355 5.91 17.47 -8.28
C LEU A 355 6.10 16.02 -8.72
N THR A 356 7.33 15.55 -8.61
CA THR A 356 7.69 14.15 -8.75
C THR A 356 7.86 13.52 -7.36
N ILE A 357 7.21 12.38 -7.15
CA ILE A 357 7.34 11.53 -5.97
C ILE A 357 8.04 10.25 -6.40
N GLN A 358 9.23 9.99 -5.85
CA GLN A 358 10.03 8.80 -6.17
C GLN A 358 10.03 7.84 -4.99
N LEU A 359 9.64 6.60 -5.25
CA LEU A 359 9.56 5.51 -4.28
C LEU A 359 10.49 4.37 -4.72
N GLU A 360 11.36 3.91 -3.84
CA GLU A 360 12.16 2.69 -4.07
C GLU A 360 11.74 1.63 -3.05
N ILE A 361 11.19 0.52 -3.53
CA ILE A 361 10.75 -0.62 -2.71
C ILE A 361 11.78 -1.75 -2.84
N PRO A 362 12.45 -2.14 -1.75
CA PRO A 362 13.44 -3.20 -1.81
C PRO A 362 12.82 -4.58 -2.02
N ASP A 363 13.44 -5.37 -2.89
CA ASP A 363 13.13 -6.77 -3.13
C ASP A 363 14.01 -7.68 -2.25
N ALA A 364 13.61 -7.82 -0.99
CA ALA A 364 14.31 -8.68 -0.03
C ALA A 364 14.37 -10.15 -0.48
N VAL A 365 13.33 -10.63 -1.19
CA VAL A 365 13.29 -12.00 -1.73
C VAL A 365 14.30 -12.16 -2.85
N GLY A 366 14.35 -11.21 -3.80
CA GLY A 366 15.36 -11.20 -4.86
C GLY A 366 16.79 -11.19 -4.32
N ARG A 367 17.08 -10.38 -3.29
CA ARG A 367 18.40 -10.37 -2.63
C ARG A 367 18.73 -11.72 -1.96
N ALA A 368 17.78 -12.30 -1.25
CA ALA A 368 17.97 -13.63 -0.66
C ALA A 368 18.19 -14.72 -1.73
N LEU A 369 17.57 -14.58 -2.91
CA LEU A 369 17.80 -15.46 -4.04
C LEU A 369 19.17 -15.25 -4.70
N ASP A 370 19.69 -14.03 -4.76
CA ASP A 370 21.07 -13.79 -5.24
C ASP A 370 22.11 -14.47 -4.34
N GLU A 371 21.92 -14.38 -3.03
CA GLU A 371 22.80 -15.05 -2.06
C GLU A 371 22.66 -16.58 -2.12
N TRP A 372 21.44 -17.06 -2.36
CA TRP A 372 21.14 -18.49 -2.34
C TRP A 372 21.49 -19.19 -3.65
N ILE A 373 21.11 -18.65 -4.80
CA ILE A 373 21.38 -19.20 -6.14
C ILE A 373 21.85 -18.06 -7.07
N PRO A 374 23.14 -17.69 -7.02
CA PRO A 374 23.68 -16.63 -7.86
C PRO A 374 23.41 -16.88 -9.35
N GLY A 375 22.82 -15.90 -10.03
CA GLY A 375 22.49 -15.99 -11.46
C GLY A 375 21.12 -16.61 -11.78
N PHE A 376 20.26 -16.85 -10.79
CA PHE A 376 18.90 -17.36 -11.01
C PHE A 376 18.06 -16.50 -11.97
N GLU A 377 18.42 -15.22 -12.18
CA GLU A 377 17.77 -14.34 -13.17
C GLU A 377 17.87 -14.83 -14.61
N ARG A 378 18.72 -15.81 -14.87
CA ARG A 378 18.80 -16.42 -16.19
C ARG A 378 17.78 -17.53 -16.37
N PHE A 379 17.20 -18.06 -15.30
CA PHE A 379 16.19 -19.11 -15.36
C PHE A 379 14.92 -18.65 -16.07
N SER A 380 14.04 -19.60 -16.39
CA SER A 380 12.72 -19.29 -16.91
C SER A 380 11.89 -18.48 -15.92
N ASP A 381 10.93 -17.69 -16.40
CA ASP A 381 10.06 -16.90 -15.54
C ASP A 381 9.28 -17.78 -14.55
N ARG A 382 8.90 -18.99 -14.99
CA ARG A 382 8.25 -19.99 -14.14
C ARG A 382 9.17 -20.44 -13.01
N SER A 383 10.42 -20.80 -13.31
CA SER A 383 11.41 -21.16 -12.28
C SER A 383 11.69 -20.01 -11.32
N LYS A 384 11.82 -18.77 -11.83
CA LYS A 384 11.97 -17.59 -10.98
C LYS A 384 10.78 -17.40 -10.03
N GLN A 385 9.56 -17.55 -10.54
CA GLN A 385 8.34 -17.46 -9.72
C GLN A 385 8.30 -18.53 -8.64
N MET A 386 8.65 -19.77 -8.97
CA MET A 386 8.71 -20.88 -8.00
C MET A 386 9.76 -20.65 -6.91
N LEU A 387 10.94 -20.15 -7.28
CA LEU A 387 12.00 -19.81 -6.31
C LEU A 387 11.61 -18.63 -5.42
N ARG A 388 10.97 -17.60 -5.98
CA ARG A 388 10.42 -16.46 -5.22
C ARG A 388 9.34 -16.92 -4.24
N LEU A 389 8.42 -17.77 -4.68
CA LEU A 389 7.38 -18.36 -3.84
C LEU A 389 8.00 -19.09 -2.65
N LEU A 390 9.00 -19.93 -2.89
CA LEU A 390 9.71 -20.67 -1.85
C LEU A 390 10.41 -19.74 -0.84
N LYS A 391 11.08 -18.67 -1.31
CA LYS A 391 11.77 -17.72 -0.42
C LYS A 391 10.86 -16.69 0.26
N SER A 392 9.61 -16.58 -0.15
CA SER A 392 8.67 -15.61 0.40
C SER A 392 8.13 -15.95 1.80
N GLY A 393 8.30 -17.20 2.26
CA GLY A 393 7.81 -17.65 3.58
C GLY A 393 6.31 -17.91 3.67
N GLY A 394 5.58 -17.89 2.54
CA GLY A 394 4.17 -18.31 2.49
C GLY A 394 3.99 -19.83 2.61
N PRO A 395 2.74 -20.33 2.61
CA PRO A 395 2.46 -21.76 2.57
C PRO A 395 2.89 -22.32 1.21
N THR A 396 3.98 -23.09 1.18
CA THR A 396 4.51 -23.69 -0.04
C THR A 396 4.58 -25.22 0.07
N PRO A 397 4.54 -25.94 -1.07
CA PRO A 397 4.98 -27.33 -1.12
C PRO A 397 6.37 -27.53 -0.51
N PRO A 398 6.75 -28.78 -0.15
CA PRO A 398 8.09 -29.09 0.35
C PRO A 398 9.18 -28.54 -0.56
N GLU A 399 10.21 -27.94 0.03
CA GLU A 399 11.33 -27.29 -0.67
C GLU A 399 11.95 -28.20 -1.73
N GLU A 400 12.24 -29.45 -1.38
CA GLU A 400 12.82 -30.44 -2.29
C GLU A 400 11.96 -30.68 -3.54
N PHE A 401 10.64 -30.66 -3.40
CA PHE A 401 9.73 -30.87 -4.53
C PHE A 401 9.79 -29.69 -5.52
N ILE A 402 9.84 -28.46 -5.00
CA ILE A 402 9.96 -27.26 -5.83
C ILE A 402 11.31 -27.23 -6.53
N LEU A 403 12.39 -27.48 -5.78
CA LEU A 403 13.75 -27.43 -6.32
C LEU A 403 14.01 -28.53 -7.36
N ALA A 404 13.47 -29.73 -7.16
CA ALA A 404 13.51 -30.80 -8.15
C ALA A 404 12.83 -30.37 -9.46
N GLY A 405 11.61 -29.82 -9.37
CA GLY A 405 10.87 -29.32 -10.54
C GLY A 405 11.60 -28.20 -11.28
N VAL A 406 12.18 -27.24 -10.53
CA VAL A 406 12.98 -26.15 -11.10
C VAL A 406 14.24 -26.69 -11.80
N LEU A 407 14.94 -27.65 -11.19
CA LEU A 407 16.12 -28.26 -11.80
C LEU A 407 15.77 -29.00 -13.10
N GLU A 408 14.71 -29.80 -13.10
CA GLU A 408 14.26 -30.51 -14.30
C GLU A 408 13.87 -29.55 -15.42
N GLU A 409 13.13 -28.48 -15.09
CA GLU A 409 12.70 -27.47 -16.07
C GLU A 409 13.90 -26.72 -16.68
N GLU A 410 14.86 -26.31 -15.86
CA GLU A 410 16.05 -25.61 -16.37
C GLU A 410 17.02 -26.53 -17.13
N LEU A 411 17.16 -27.79 -16.73
CA LEU A 411 17.92 -28.78 -17.50
C LEU A 411 17.26 -29.06 -18.85
N GLU A 412 15.94 -29.18 -18.89
CA GLU A 412 15.20 -29.34 -20.15
C GLU A 412 15.39 -28.12 -21.05
N ARG A 413 15.21 -26.91 -20.51
CA ARG A 413 15.35 -25.65 -21.24
C ARG A 413 16.76 -25.46 -21.80
N TRP A 414 17.78 -25.86 -21.03
CA TRP A 414 19.17 -25.78 -21.45
C TRP A 414 19.52 -26.85 -22.50
N LEU A 415 19.29 -28.12 -22.18
CA LEU A 415 19.87 -29.22 -22.94
C LEU A 415 19.02 -29.64 -24.13
N LEU A 416 17.68 -29.62 -24.02
CA LEU A 416 16.82 -30.15 -25.08
C LEU A 416 17.01 -29.42 -26.42
N PRO A 417 17.04 -28.07 -26.47
CA PRO A 417 17.32 -27.35 -27.71
C PRO A 417 18.74 -27.61 -28.21
N ALA A 418 19.73 -27.62 -27.32
CA ALA A 418 21.14 -27.81 -27.66
C ALA A 418 21.42 -29.21 -28.24
N MET A 419 20.75 -30.24 -27.73
CA MET A 419 20.86 -31.61 -28.24
C MET A 419 20.16 -31.82 -29.59
N SER A 420 19.24 -30.93 -29.98
CA SER A 420 18.42 -31.08 -31.18
C SER A 420 19.07 -30.46 -32.42
N VAL A 421 20.21 -29.78 -32.29
CA VAL A 421 20.89 -29.10 -33.41
C VAL A 421 22.01 -29.95 -34.04
N ALA A 422 22.30 -29.71 -35.32
CA ALA A 422 23.25 -30.49 -36.11
C ALA A 422 24.67 -30.65 -35.50
N PRO A 423 25.25 -29.65 -34.79
CA PRO A 423 26.53 -29.84 -34.11
C PRO A 423 26.49 -30.95 -33.06
N ALA A 424 25.44 -31.00 -32.23
CA ALA A 424 25.30 -32.02 -31.19
C ALA A 424 25.01 -33.41 -31.78
N THR A 425 24.17 -33.50 -32.82
CA THR A 425 23.86 -34.78 -33.47
C THR A 425 25.08 -35.41 -34.16
N THR A 426 25.90 -34.59 -34.82
CA THR A 426 27.13 -35.04 -35.50
C THR A 426 28.14 -35.57 -34.49
N LEU A 427 28.41 -34.79 -33.43
CA LEU A 427 29.34 -35.18 -32.38
C LEU A 427 28.86 -36.41 -31.60
N ALA A 428 27.55 -36.60 -31.42
CA ALA A 428 27.01 -37.80 -30.77
C ALA A 428 27.38 -39.11 -31.48
N HIS A 429 27.57 -39.09 -32.82
CA HIS A 429 28.09 -40.25 -33.57
C HIS A 429 29.58 -40.52 -33.32
N GLU A 430 30.35 -39.48 -33.01
CA GLU A 430 31.80 -39.55 -32.74
C GLU A 430 32.09 -40.10 -31.32
N LEU A 431 31.15 -39.94 -30.37
CA LEU A 431 31.32 -40.27 -28.94
C LEU A 431 31.26 -41.76 -28.57
N SER A 432 31.54 -42.65 -29.52
CA SER A 432 31.42 -44.13 -29.37
C SER A 432 32.58 -44.81 -28.62
N SER A 433 33.68 -44.10 -28.33
CA SER A 433 34.85 -44.60 -27.60
C SER A 433 35.00 -43.97 -26.21
N GLU A 434 35.13 -44.82 -25.19
CA GLU A 434 34.92 -44.57 -23.76
C GLU A 434 35.77 -43.47 -23.10
N PRO A 435 35.19 -42.32 -22.71
CA PRO A 435 35.69 -41.59 -21.56
C PRO A 435 35.46 -42.39 -20.27
N ARG A 436 36.42 -42.34 -19.35
CA ARG A 436 36.33 -42.95 -18.01
C ARG A 436 34.97 -42.64 -17.37
N PRO A 437 34.20 -43.67 -16.93
CA PRO A 437 32.88 -43.47 -16.36
C PRO A 437 32.96 -42.70 -15.03
N LEU A 438 31.94 -41.89 -14.74
CA LEU A 438 31.74 -41.28 -13.42
C LEU A 438 31.28 -42.33 -12.41
N ALA A 439 31.53 -42.08 -11.13
CA ALA A 439 30.93 -42.88 -10.07
C ALA A 439 29.39 -42.76 -10.15
N GLY A 440 28.69 -43.91 -10.15
CA GLY A 440 27.23 -43.95 -10.31
C GLY A 440 26.74 -43.90 -11.77
N SER A 441 27.65 -43.84 -12.75
CA SER A 441 27.31 -43.90 -14.18
C SER A 441 26.77 -45.27 -14.59
N VAL A 442 25.80 -45.28 -15.50
CA VAL A 442 25.19 -46.51 -16.06
C VAL A 442 25.35 -46.49 -17.58
N ALA A 443 26.17 -47.39 -18.12
CA ALA A 443 26.51 -47.44 -19.55
C ALA A 443 25.28 -47.47 -20.47
N ASP A 444 24.24 -48.25 -20.10
CA ASP A 444 23.00 -48.34 -20.87
C ASP A 444 22.24 -47.01 -20.95
N ARG A 445 22.26 -46.23 -19.87
CA ARG A 445 21.63 -44.91 -19.80
C ARG A 445 22.29 -43.96 -20.79
N ARG A 446 23.62 -43.94 -20.78
CA ARG A 446 24.43 -43.12 -21.69
C ARG A 446 24.23 -43.54 -23.15
N ALA A 447 24.28 -44.84 -23.45
CA ALA A 447 24.07 -45.36 -24.80
C ALA A 447 22.67 -44.99 -25.33
N LYS A 448 21.63 -45.13 -24.50
CA LYS A 448 20.26 -44.73 -24.83
C LYS A 448 20.15 -43.22 -25.10
N ALA A 449 20.81 -42.38 -24.30
CA ALA A 449 20.81 -40.93 -24.49
C ALA A 449 21.49 -40.52 -25.79
N LEU A 450 22.73 -40.97 -26.01
CA LEU A 450 23.52 -40.67 -27.21
C LEU A 450 22.83 -41.15 -28.50
N ALA A 451 22.19 -42.32 -28.47
CA ALA A 451 21.42 -42.82 -29.62
C ALA A 451 20.21 -41.93 -29.96
N GLN A 452 19.58 -41.29 -28.98
CA GLN A 452 18.47 -40.36 -29.25
C GLN A 452 18.98 -39.02 -29.82
N ILE A 453 20.09 -38.51 -29.30
CA ILE A 453 20.74 -37.29 -29.80
C ILE A 453 21.23 -37.50 -31.23
N ALA A 454 21.91 -38.61 -31.52
CA ALA A 454 22.37 -38.96 -32.87
C ALA A 454 21.24 -39.02 -33.91
N ARG A 455 20.02 -39.41 -33.50
CA ARG A 455 18.82 -39.40 -34.37
C ARG A 455 18.20 -38.01 -34.55
N GLY A 456 18.69 -36.99 -33.85
CA GLY A 456 18.15 -35.62 -33.86
C GLY A 456 16.74 -35.51 -33.26
N ARG A 457 16.32 -36.47 -32.44
CA ARG A 457 15.00 -36.48 -31.79
C ARG A 457 15.12 -36.83 -30.30
N PRO A 458 15.87 -36.05 -29.50
CA PRO A 458 15.94 -36.25 -28.06
C PRO A 458 14.56 -36.04 -27.43
N LYS A 459 14.18 -36.90 -26.48
CA LYS A 459 12.96 -36.75 -25.68
C LYS A 459 13.26 -36.03 -24.37
N LYS A 460 12.25 -35.39 -23.77
CA LYS A 460 12.34 -34.72 -22.45
C LYS A 460 12.94 -35.63 -21.36
N GLU A 461 12.65 -36.93 -21.40
CA GLU A 461 13.21 -37.93 -20.47
C GLU A 461 14.74 -37.92 -20.40
N VAL A 462 15.44 -37.53 -21.48
CA VAL A 462 16.92 -37.48 -21.48
C VAL A 462 17.48 -36.21 -20.81
N CYS A 463 16.62 -35.25 -20.45
CA CYS A 463 17.00 -34.06 -19.68
C CYS A 463 16.86 -34.27 -18.17
N GLN A 464 16.31 -35.42 -17.74
CA GLN A 464 16.22 -35.79 -16.33
C GLN A 464 17.64 -35.85 -15.70
N PRO A 465 17.81 -35.51 -14.41
CA PRO A 465 19.12 -35.28 -13.79
C PRO A 465 20.16 -36.36 -14.13
N ALA A 466 19.78 -37.62 -13.93
CA ALA A 466 20.67 -38.75 -14.10
C ALA A 466 21.06 -39.03 -15.57
N TYR A 467 20.24 -38.61 -16.54
CA TYR A 467 20.57 -38.66 -17.98
C TYR A 467 21.39 -37.43 -18.39
N ALA A 468 21.01 -36.24 -17.90
CA ALA A 468 21.73 -34.99 -18.16
C ALA A 468 23.20 -35.10 -17.75
N ALA A 469 23.48 -35.71 -16.59
CA ALA A 469 24.85 -35.99 -16.13
C ALA A 469 25.67 -36.83 -17.13
N GLU A 470 25.08 -37.90 -17.67
CA GLU A 470 25.75 -38.78 -18.63
C GLU A 470 26.05 -38.07 -19.96
N ILE A 471 25.10 -37.23 -20.40
CA ILE A 471 25.23 -36.44 -21.63
C ILE A 471 26.32 -35.38 -21.46
N LEU A 472 26.24 -34.58 -20.41
CA LEU A 472 27.22 -33.53 -20.09
C LEU A 472 28.62 -34.12 -19.93
N TRP A 473 28.73 -35.26 -19.25
CA TRP A 473 29.99 -35.96 -19.12
C TRP A 473 30.52 -36.45 -20.46
N ALA A 474 29.67 -37.02 -21.33
CA ALA A 474 30.09 -37.48 -22.65
C ALA A 474 30.63 -36.34 -23.53
N PHE A 475 30.02 -35.16 -23.45
CA PHE A 475 30.39 -33.98 -24.24
C PHE A 475 31.50 -33.10 -23.62
N ARG A 476 32.18 -33.57 -22.56
CA ARG A 476 33.23 -32.77 -21.90
C ARG A 476 34.59 -32.71 -22.63
N ILE A 477 34.81 -33.60 -23.61
CA ILE A 477 36.14 -34.00 -24.11
C ILE A 477 37.01 -32.81 -24.52
N ASP A 478 36.44 -31.89 -25.29
CA ASP A 478 37.12 -30.68 -25.74
C ASP A 478 36.13 -29.50 -25.81
N GLU A 479 36.64 -28.34 -26.21
CA GLU A 479 35.84 -27.11 -26.32
C GLU A 479 34.73 -27.23 -27.37
N ARG A 480 34.94 -27.97 -28.47
CA ARG A 480 33.93 -28.17 -29.53
C ARG A 480 32.74 -28.96 -29.00
N HIS A 481 33.00 -30.02 -28.24
CA HIS A 481 31.94 -30.83 -27.62
C HIS A 481 31.17 -30.03 -26.56
N ARG A 482 31.89 -29.29 -25.70
CA ARG A 482 31.23 -28.45 -24.69
C ARG A 482 30.37 -27.35 -25.32
N LYS A 483 30.86 -26.67 -26.37
CA LYS A 483 30.09 -25.66 -27.10
C LYS A 483 28.82 -26.21 -27.74
N ALA A 484 28.82 -27.47 -28.19
CA ALA A 484 27.63 -28.09 -28.79
C ALA A 484 26.46 -28.21 -27.80
N LEU A 485 26.74 -28.25 -26.49
CA LEU A 485 25.73 -28.23 -25.42
C LEU A 485 25.67 -26.89 -24.66
N HIS A 486 26.35 -25.85 -25.14
CA HIS A 486 26.51 -24.58 -24.41
C HIS A 486 27.08 -24.75 -22.99
N ALA A 487 27.94 -25.77 -22.79
CA ALA A 487 28.60 -26.06 -21.53
C ALA A 487 30.03 -25.50 -21.45
N ASP A 488 30.46 -24.72 -22.46
CA ASP A 488 31.82 -24.18 -22.58
C ASP A 488 32.15 -23.11 -21.53
N ARG A 489 31.12 -22.52 -20.91
CA ARG A 489 31.26 -21.54 -19.83
C ARG A 489 31.52 -22.19 -18.46
N LEU A 490 31.30 -23.50 -18.35
CA LEU A 490 31.68 -24.26 -17.16
C LEU A 490 33.15 -24.70 -17.24
N SER A 491 33.91 -24.45 -16.18
CA SER A 491 35.21 -25.09 -16.03
C SER A 491 35.04 -26.60 -15.94
N GLU A 492 36.08 -27.36 -16.30
CA GLU A 492 36.03 -28.83 -16.25
C GLU A 492 35.71 -29.34 -14.83
N SER A 493 36.26 -28.68 -13.80
CA SER A 493 35.97 -29.00 -12.40
C SER A 493 34.50 -28.79 -12.03
N VAL A 494 33.88 -27.69 -12.46
CA VAL A 494 32.46 -27.40 -12.18
C VAL A 494 31.56 -28.35 -12.95
N LEU A 495 31.88 -28.64 -14.22
CA LEU A 495 31.15 -29.61 -15.02
C LEU A 495 31.20 -31.00 -14.40
N GLN A 496 32.37 -31.43 -13.91
CA GLN A 496 32.52 -32.69 -13.20
C GLN A 496 31.66 -32.71 -11.94
N SER A 497 31.74 -31.68 -11.09
CA SER A 497 30.95 -31.60 -9.86
C SER A 497 29.45 -31.61 -10.14
N LEU A 498 28.97 -30.93 -11.18
CA LEU A 498 27.57 -30.96 -11.59
C LEU A 498 27.15 -32.39 -11.97
N CYS A 499 27.93 -33.08 -12.80
CA CYS A 499 27.60 -34.45 -13.21
C CYS A 499 27.61 -35.43 -12.03
N GLU A 500 28.57 -35.29 -11.11
CA GLU A 500 28.62 -36.11 -9.88
C GLU A 500 27.41 -35.86 -8.98
N GLU A 501 26.99 -34.60 -8.83
CA GLU A 501 25.82 -34.23 -8.03
C GLU A 501 24.52 -34.80 -8.61
N LEU A 502 24.31 -34.65 -9.92
CA LEU A 502 23.11 -35.14 -10.62
C LEU A 502 22.97 -36.67 -10.64
N LEU A 503 24.06 -37.41 -10.36
CA LEU A 503 24.06 -38.88 -10.26
C LEU A 503 23.80 -39.40 -8.84
N LYS A 504 23.77 -38.54 -7.82
CA LYS A 504 23.50 -38.97 -6.45
C LYS A 504 22.05 -39.46 -6.28
N PRO A 505 21.79 -40.46 -5.43
CA PRO A 505 20.43 -40.86 -5.07
C PRO A 505 19.62 -39.76 -4.38
N GLN A 506 20.32 -38.88 -3.65
CA GLN A 506 19.78 -37.66 -3.04
C GLN A 506 20.59 -36.49 -3.56
N ILE A 507 19.97 -35.69 -4.43
CA ILE A 507 20.60 -34.54 -5.09
C ILE A 507 20.53 -33.33 -4.15
N ASP A 508 21.65 -32.65 -3.96
CA ASP A 508 21.66 -31.27 -3.47
C ASP A 508 21.21 -30.34 -4.61
N TYR A 509 19.88 -30.13 -4.68
CA TYR A 509 19.29 -29.32 -5.74
C TYR A 509 19.81 -27.87 -5.76
N THR A 510 20.14 -27.32 -4.59
CA THR A 510 20.69 -25.96 -4.52
C THR A 510 22.05 -25.90 -5.19
N LEU A 511 22.94 -26.84 -4.88
CA LEU A 511 24.26 -26.92 -5.50
C LEU A 511 24.16 -27.12 -7.02
N ALA A 512 23.30 -28.06 -7.45
CA ALA A 512 23.08 -28.32 -8.87
C ALA A 512 22.55 -27.07 -9.61
N LEU A 513 21.55 -26.39 -9.05
CA LEU A 513 20.98 -25.16 -9.64
C LEU A 513 21.99 -24.03 -9.73
N ARG A 514 22.89 -23.86 -8.75
CA ARG A 514 23.98 -22.88 -8.81
C ARG A 514 24.90 -23.14 -10.01
N MET A 515 25.24 -24.40 -10.26
CA MET A 515 26.08 -24.79 -11.40
C MET A 515 25.35 -24.64 -12.73
N VAL A 516 24.05 -24.96 -12.78
CA VAL A 516 23.21 -24.70 -13.97
C VAL A 516 23.10 -23.21 -14.26
N ALA A 517 22.93 -22.36 -13.25
CA ALA A 517 22.91 -20.89 -13.42
C ALA A 517 24.22 -20.33 -14.00
N GLN A 518 25.35 -20.96 -13.68
CA GLN A 518 26.65 -20.62 -14.29
C GLN A 518 26.75 -21.06 -15.75
N ALA A 519 26.15 -22.19 -16.12
CA ALA A 519 26.12 -22.64 -17.52
C ALA A 519 25.27 -21.71 -18.40
N LEU A 520 24.19 -21.19 -17.83
CA LEU A 520 23.28 -20.24 -18.48
C LEU A 520 23.81 -18.80 -18.51
N ALA A 521 24.83 -18.48 -17.69
CA ALA A 521 25.61 -17.24 -17.79
C ALA A 521 26.19 -17.10 -19.16
#